data_AF-A0A7C0YB92-F1
#
_entry.id   AF-A0A7C0YB92-F1
#
_cell.length_a   1.000
_cell.length_b   1.000
_cell.length_c   1.000
_cell.angle_alpha   90.00
_cell.angle_beta   90.00
_cell.angle_gamma   90.00
#
_symmetry.space_group_name_H-M   'P 1'
#
loop_
_entity.id
_entity.type
_entity.pdbx_description
1 polymer ?
#
loop_
_entity_poly.entity_id
_entity_poly.type
_entity_poly.pdbx_seq_one_letter_code
_entity_poly.pdbx_strand_id
1 'polypeptide(L)'
;MKSGVSGIGMVFMADFFKMWKAHVDNSEKFSALDEIKDDNGDGVPEVNRPAEVRALLKEVGNYLKSLGKLSKRDRVVLVKDAAYTEDGEHWRKLDHFPWEATPYASVFKFSHDIYPAKAALGTKGCTDCHSFGSLFFNRPVLVDLWDAQGKLHFEPNYKLLGYSKLAVDAGAFRQEILEPVLYYGIVVVFILLGLWVAFCGLRLDLEALSLIPAWPTGRLMLLILIVAVFGPAINVVLGKFISSDVLGYLAFIHKVAGVLGLLAALYLLVSRDEKGLAFALGIILMLYQAVTGGALLLSNNGNLRQVVFTLHDLGALAAVVLAGVVILWRSLRGKGSEEI
;
A
#
# COMPACT_ATOMS: atom_id res chain seq x y z
N MET A 1 -33.13 -33.73 9.51
CA MET A 1 -32.57 -32.53 10.19
C MET A 1 -31.20 -32.91 10.74
N LYS A 2 -30.12 -32.30 10.25
CA LYS A 2 -28.81 -32.43 10.92
C LYS A 2 -28.96 -31.76 12.28
N SER A 3 -28.64 -32.49 13.35
CA SER A 3 -28.74 -32.01 14.72
C SER A 3 -27.76 -30.86 14.92
N GLY A 4 -28.26 -29.63 14.95
CA GLY A 4 -27.54 -28.50 15.52
C GLY A 4 -27.21 -28.78 16.99
N VAL A 5 -26.27 -28.03 17.55
CA VAL A 5 -25.99 -28.08 18.99
C VAL A 5 -27.30 -27.82 19.74
N SER A 6 -27.65 -28.73 20.66
CA SER A 6 -28.87 -28.61 21.46
C SER A 6 -28.89 -27.26 22.19
N GLY A 7 -29.99 -26.51 22.04
CA GLY A 7 -30.18 -25.22 22.71
C GLY A 7 -29.76 -23.97 21.94
N ILE A 8 -29.31 -24.11 20.68
CA ILE A 8 -28.97 -22.97 19.82
C ILE A 8 -29.82 -23.03 18.54
N GLY A 9 -30.55 -21.94 18.26
CA GLY A 9 -31.37 -21.78 17.06
C GLY A 9 -31.30 -20.37 16.49
N MET A 10 -31.58 -20.23 15.19
CA MET A 10 -31.66 -18.95 14.51
C MET A 10 -33.11 -18.60 14.20
N VAL A 11 -33.48 -17.33 14.34
CA VAL A 11 -34.77 -16.83 13.85
C VAL A 11 -34.79 -16.93 12.33
N PHE A 12 -35.77 -17.63 11.77
CA PHE A 12 -35.87 -17.75 10.32
C PHE A 12 -36.24 -16.41 9.69
N MET A 13 -35.62 -16.06 8.55
CA MET A 13 -35.93 -14.82 7.83
C MET A 13 -37.42 -14.70 7.45
N ALA A 14 -38.08 -15.84 7.18
CA ALA A 14 -39.52 -15.85 6.91
C ALA A 14 -40.36 -15.43 8.13
N ASP A 15 -39.94 -15.78 9.34
CA ASP A 15 -40.61 -15.36 10.59
C ASP A 15 -40.38 -13.87 10.84
N PHE A 16 -39.13 -13.41 10.69
CA PHE A 16 -38.77 -12.00 10.81
C PHE A 16 -39.55 -11.12 9.83
N PHE A 17 -39.59 -11.50 8.55
CA PHE A 17 -40.34 -10.79 7.52
C PHE A 17 -41.84 -10.73 7.81
N LYS A 18 -42.46 -11.84 8.24
CA LYS A 18 -43.89 -11.87 8.57
C LYS A 18 -44.24 -10.97 9.76
N MET A 19 -43.39 -10.93 10.78
CA MET A 19 -43.56 -10.03 11.94
C MET A 19 -43.53 -8.57 11.48
N TRP A 20 -42.48 -8.17 10.75
CA TRP A 20 -42.35 -6.81 10.22
C TRP A 20 -43.50 -6.43 9.28
N LYS A 21 -43.91 -7.34 8.39
CA LYS A 21 -45.06 -7.09 7.51
C LYS A 21 -46.35 -6.86 8.30
N ALA A 22 -46.58 -7.62 9.37
CA ALA A 22 -47.76 -7.44 10.21
C ALA A 22 -47.78 -6.09 10.94
N HIS A 23 -46.60 -5.55 11.29
CA HIS A 23 -46.45 -4.22 11.87
C HIS A 23 -46.64 -3.11 10.82
N VAL A 24 -46.06 -3.28 9.62
CA VAL A 24 -46.27 -2.32 8.50
C VAL A 24 -47.74 -2.25 8.08
N ASP A 25 -48.43 -3.40 8.04
CA ASP A 25 -49.85 -3.46 7.69
C ASP A 25 -50.75 -2.92 8.85
N ASN A 26 -50.29 -2.95 10.11
CA ASN A 26 -50.95 -2.35 11.28
C ASN A 26 -49.93 -2.10 12.42
N SER A 27 -49.61 -0.82 12.68
CA SER A 27 -48.57 -0.43 13.65
C SER A 27 -48.88 -0.81 15.11
N GLU A 28 -50.15 -1.06 15.46
CA GLU A 28 -50.52 -1.56 16.79
C GLU A 28 -49.98 -2.98 17.04
N LYS A 29 -49.75 -3.76 15.97
CA LYS A 29 -49.09 -5.06 16.08
C LYS A 29 -47.58 -4.86 16.17
N PHE A 30 -46.98 -5.42 17.22
CA PHE A 30 -45.54 -5.29 17.48
C PHE A 30 -45.11 -3.82 17.61
N SER A 31 -45.89 -3.00 18.30
CA SER A 31 -45.70 -1.54 18.37
C SER A 31 -44.34 -1.08 18.88
N ALA A 32 -43.59 -1.90 19.63
CA ALA A 32 -42.24 -1.51 20.02
C ALA A 32 -41.29 -1.37 18.80
N LEU A 33 -41.62 -1.96 17.65
CA LEU A 33 -40.86 -1.76 16.41
C LEU A 33 -40.89 -0.30 15.93
N ASP A 34 -41.84 0.52 16.38
CA ASP A 34 -41.84 1.97 16.11
C ASP A 34 -40.61 2.68 16.68
N GLU A 35 -39.91 2.10 17.66
CA GLU A 35 -38.65 2.64 18.20
C GLU A 35 -37.51 2.58 17.18
N ILE A 36 -37.59 1.67 16.21
CA ILE A 36 -36.52 1.38 15.25
C ILE A 36 -36.64 2.37 14.08
N LYS A 37 -35.62 3.21 13.90
CA LYS A 37 -35.59 4.30 12.93
C LYS A 37 -34.56 4.06 11.85
N ASP A 38 -34.74 4.75 10.73
CA ASP A 38 -33.73 4.90 9.69
C ASP A 38 -32.76 6.00 10.11
N ASP A 39 -31.55 5.59 10.45
CA ASP A 39 -30.51 6.45 10.99
C ASP A 39 -29.62 7.06 9.92
N ASN A 40 -29.55 6.43 8.74
CA ASN A 40 -28.61 6.81 7.68
C ASN A 40 -29.32 7.49 6.48
N GLY A 41 -30.65 7.42 6.43
CA GLY A 41 -31.50 8.04 5.40
C GLY A 41 -31.66 7.20 4.12
N ASP A 42 -31.31 5.92 4.13
CA ASP A 42 -31.46 5.01 2.98
C ASP A 42 -32.86 4.40 2.84
N GLY A 43 -33.76 4.73 3.78
CA GLY A 43 -35.14 4.24 3.84
C GLY A 43 -35.30 2.89 4.53
N VAL A 44 -34.24 2.33 5.14
CA VAL A 44 -34.26 1.05 5.84
C VAL A 44 -34.00 1.28 7.33
N PRO A 45 -34.92 0.92 8.24
CA PRO A 45 -34.70 1.09 9.67
C PRO A 45 -33.61 0.12 10.18
N GLU A 46 -32.72 0.61 11.03
CA GLU A 46 -31.62 -0.17 11.59
C GLU A 46 -31.80 -0.47 13.08
N VAL A 47 -31.31 -1.62 13.49
CA VAL A 47 -31.30 -2.04 14.90
C VAL A 47 -29.88 -1.92 15.41
N ASN A 48 -29.52 -0.71 15.86
CA ASN A 48 -28.14 -0.38 16.18
C ASN A 48 -27.97 0.35 17.53
N ARG A 49 -29.04 0.86 18.15
CA ARG A 49 -29.05 1.43 19.51
C ARG A 49 -29.64 0.48 20.54
N PRO A 50 -29.27 0.62 21.83
CA PRO A 50 -29.82 -0.22 22.89
C PRO A 50 -31.36 -0.26 22.97
N ALA A 51 -32.03 0.88 22.77
CA ALA A 51 -33.49 0.95 22.79
C ALA A 51 -34.12 0.12 21.66
N GLU A 52 -33.56 0.23 20.45
CA GLU A 52 -34.00 -0.50 19.25
C GLU A 52 -33.71 -2.00 19.38
N VAL A 53 -32.55 -2.37 19.92
CA VAL A 53 -32.20 -3.77 20.21
C VAL A 53 -33.22 -4.38 21.18
N ARG A 54 -33.54 -3.68 22.29
CA ARG A 54 -34.56 -4.16 23.24
C ARG A 54 -35.93 -4.28 22.60
N ALA A 55 -36.33 -3.28 21.81
CA ALA A 55 -37.58 -3.30 21.06
C ALA A 55 -37.66 -4.51 20.12
N LEU A 56 -36.61 -4.75 19.33
CA LEU A 56 -36.54 -5.88 18.42
C LEU A 56 -36.61 -7.20 19.17
N LEU A 57 -35.75 -7.40 20.18
CA LEU A 57 -35.69 -8.66 20.93
C LEU A 57 -37.02 -8.96 21.64
N LYS A 58 -37.70 -7.93 22.16
CA LYS A 58 -39.03 -8.04 22.76
C LYS A 58 -40.05 -8.55 21.74
N GLU A 59 -40.16 -7.90 20.59
CA GLU A 59 -41.21 -8.25 19.61
C GLU A 59 -40.92 -9.55 18.87
N VAL A 60 -39.67 -9.85 18.56
CA VAL A 60 -39.27 -11.18 18.05
C VAL A 60 -39.61 -12.26 19.07
N GLY A 61 -39.33 -12.03 20.35
CA GLY A 61 -39.72 -12.94 21.43
C GLY A 61 -41.23 -13.16 21.51
N ASN A 62 -42.03 -12.09 21.42
CA ASN A 62 -43.49 -12.16 21.41
C ASN A 62 -44.02 -12.95 20.20
N TYR A 63 -43.50 -12.66 19.01
CA TYR A 63 -43.87 -13.32 17.77
C TYR A 63 -43.59 -14.84 17.85
N LEU A 64 -42.38 -15.23 18.24
CA LEU A 64 -42.00 -16.64 18.32
C LEU A 64 -42.79 -17.40 19.40
N LYS A 65 -43.09 -16.77 20.55
CA LYS A 65 -43.99 -17.34 21.57
C LYS A 65 -45.39 -17.57 21.01
N SER A 66 -45.93 -16.61 20.23
CA SER A 66 -47.26 -16.74 19.61
C SER A 66 -47.35 -17.94 18.65
N LEU A 67 -46.22 -18.33 18.05
CA LEU A 67 -46.13 -19.49 17.16
C LEU A 67 -45.78 -20.80 17.88
N GLY A 68 -45.60 -20.76 19.21
CA GLY A 68 -45.13 -21.91 20.00
C GLY A 68 -43.68 -22.33 19.68
N LYS A 69 -42.90 -21.46 19.05
CA LYS A 69 -41.50 -21.72 18.64
C LYS A 69 -40.47 -21.37 19.72
N LEU A 70 -40.90 -20.74 20.82
CA LEU A 70 -40.03 -20.30 21.92
C LEU A 70 -40.56 -20.83 23.26
N SER A 71 -39.76 -21.63 23.96
CA SER A 71 -40.08 -22.17 25.28
C SER A 71 -39.91 -21.12 26.39
N LYS A 72 -40.41 -21.39 27.61
CA LYS A 72 -40.20 -20.51 28.78
C LYS A 72 -38.74 -20.39 29.21
N ARG A 73 -37.87 -21.31 28.78
CA ARG A 73 -36.44 -21.31 29.13
C ARG A 73 -35.57 -20.67 28.05
N ASP A 74 -36.13 -20.45 26.87
CA ASP A 74 -35.39 -19.93 25.73
C ASP A 74 -35.29 -18.40 25.82
N ARG A 75 -34.19 -17.85 25.29
CA ARG A 75 -33.95 -16.41 25.23
C ARG A 75 -33.66 -16.02 23.79
N VAL A 76 -34.20 -14.87 23.38
CA VAL A 76 -33.82 -14.24 22.12
C VAL A 76 -32.66 -13.31 22.42
N VAL A 77 -31.57 -13.44 21.68
CA VAL A 77 -30.37 -12.60 21.80
C VAL A 77 -30.04 -12.02 20.43
N LEU A 78 -29.40 -10.87 20.43
CA LEU A 78 -28.77 -10.31 19.23
C LEU A 78 -27.31 -10.73 19.23
N VAL A 79 -26.82 -11.20 18.08
CA VAL A 79 -25.41 -11.54 17.87
C VAL A 79 -24.79 -10.51 16.94
N LYS A 80 -23.65 -9.94 17.36
CA LYS A 80 -22.79 -9.07 16.56
C LYS A 80 -21.38 -9.63 16.65
N ASP A 81 -20.82 -10.05 15.51
CA ASP A 81 -19.53 -10.74 15.43
C ASP A 81 -19.42 -11.89 16.45
N ALA A 82 -18.38 -11.88 17.29
CA ALA A 82 -18.13 -12.86 18.33
C ALA A 82 -18.70 -12.45 19.70
N ALA A 83 -19.83 -11.72 19.73
CA ALA A 83 -20.50 -11.35 20.97
C ALA A 83 -22.02 -11.40 20.82
N TYR A 84 -22.73 -11.57 21.94
CA TYR A 84 -24.18 -11.46 22.01
C TYR A 84 -24.63 -10.51 23.10
N THR A 85 -25.86 -10.02 22.97
CA THR A 85 -26.53 -9.17 23.96
C THR A 85 -28.01 -9.53 24.12
N GLU A 86 -28.54 -9.31 25.32
CA GLU A 86 -29.97 -9.41 25.64
C GLU A 86 -30.66 -8.02 25.67
N ASP A 87 -29.89 -6.93 25.63
CA ASP A 87 -30.39 -5.58 25.93
C ASP A 87 -29.72 -4.44 25.13
N GLY A 88 -28.74 -4.76 24.28
CA GLY A 88 -27.96 -3.80 23.48
C GLY A 88 -26.84 -3.08 24.25
N GLU A 89 -26.76 -3.24 25.57
CA GLU A 89 -25.78 -2.56 26.43
C GLU A 89 -24.71 -3.53 26.92
N HIS A 90 -25.13 -4.69 27.41
CA HIS A 90 -24.24 -5.69 27.99
C HIS A 90 -23.93 -6.76 26.95
N TRP A 91 -22.69 -6.76 26.48
CA TRP A 91 -22.19 -7.70 25.48
C TRP A 91 -21.37 -8.80 26.14
N ARG A 92 -21.72 -10.05 25.82
CA ARG A 92 -21.03 -11.24 26.29
C ARG A 92 -20.28 -11.87 25.13
N LYS A 93 -18.99 -12.07 25.32
CA LYS A 93 -18.12 -12.70 24.32
C LYS A 93 -18.56 -14.15 24.08
N LEU A 94 -18.48 -14.56 22.83
CA LEU A 94 -18.66 -15.92 22.38
C LEU A 94 -17.31 -16.53 22.02
N ASP A 95 -17.11 -17.77 22.43
CA ASP A 95 -15.95 -18.54 22.01
C ASP A 95 -16.06 -18.89 20.53
N HIS A 96 -14.98 -18.67 19.78
CA HIS A 96 -14.87 -18.91 18.34
C HIS A 96 -13.41 -19.17 17.99
N PHE A 97 -13.14 -19.74 16.82
CA PHE A 97 -11.76 -19.92 16.37
C PHE A 97 -11.15 -18.60 15.90
N PRO A 98 -9.82 -18.41 15.98
CA PRO A 98 -9.16 -17.16 15.57
C PRO A 98 -9.37 -16.75 14.10
N TRP A 99 -9.79 -17.67 13.24
CA TRP A 99 -10.08 -17.44 11.81
C TRP A 99 -11.57 -17.25 11.52
N GLU A 100 -12.42 -17.23 12.53
CA GLU A 100 -13.86 -16.98 12.41
C GLU A 100 -14.19 -15.56 12.87
N ALA A 101 -15.06 -14.86 12.14
CA ALA A 101 -15.60 -13.58 12.61
C ALA A 101 -16.70 -13.78 13.68
N THR A 102 -17.39 -14.92 13.63
CA THR A 102 -18.51 -15.29 14.49
C THR A 102 -18.55 -16.82 14.61
N PRO A 103 -18.88 -17.38 15.79
CA PRO A 103 -19.08 -18.83 15.96
C PRO A 103 -20.38 -19.33 15.32
N TYR A 104 -21.27 -18.41 14.95
CA TYR A 104 -22.44 -18.72 14.14
C TYR A 104 -22.11 -18.55 12.67
N ALA A 105 -22.60 -19.47 11.84
CA ALA A 105 -22.36 -19.44 10.40
C ALA A 105 -22.74 -18.06 9.83
N SER A 106 -21.74 -17.40 9.25
CA SER A 106 -21.95 -16.21 8.47
C SER A 106 -22.82 -16.54 7.25
N VAL A 107 -23.92 -15.81 7.07
CA VAL A 107 -24.76 -15.88 5.87
C VAL A 107 -24.24 -14.98 4.75
N PHE A 108 -23.08 -14.32 4.92
CA PHE A 108 -22.50 -13.48 3.87
C PHE A 108 -22.03 -14.39 2.73
N LYS A 109 -22.47 -14.08 1.51
CA LYS A 109 -21.95 -14.76 0.33
C LYS A 109 -20.54 -14.23 0.05
N PHE A 110 -19.54 -15.10 0.16
CA PHE A 110 -18.25 -14.84 -0.45
C PHE A 110 -18.43 -14.89 -1.98
N SER A 111 -18.67 -13.72 -2.57
CA SER A 111 -18.63 -13.57 -4.02
C SER A 111 -17.15 -13.54 -4.40
N HIS A 112 -16.71 -14.54 -5.16
CA HIS A 112 -15.40 -14.48 -5.78
C HIS A 112 -15.50 -13.42 -6.86
N ASP A 113 -14.85 -12.29 -6.63
CA ASP A 113 -14.89 -11.07 -7.44
C ASP A 113 -14.19 -11.29 -8.79
N ILE A 114 -14.71 -12.23 -9.60
CA ILE A 114 -14.12 -12.68 -10.86
C ILE A 114 -14.46 -11.67 -11.95
N TYR A 115 -13.45 -10.94 -12.40
CA TYR A 115 -13.56 -9.97 -13.49
C TYR A 115 -12.64 -10.31 -14.66
N PRO A 116 -12.92 -9.78 -15.87
CA PRO A 116 -11.98 -9.80 -16.97
C PRO A 116 -10.62 -9.22 -16.55
N ALA A 117 -9.53 -9.75 -17.12
CA ALA A 117 -8.17 -9.36 -16.74
C ALA A 117 -7.94 -7.84 -16.74
N LYS A 118 -8.57 -7.07 -17.64
CA LYS A 118 -8.42 -5.61 -17.73
C LYS A 118 -9.13 -4.81 -16.62
N ALA A 119 -10.01 -5.45 -15.87
CA ALA A 119 -10.70 -4.86 -14.72
C ALA A 119 -10.04 -5.26 -13.39
N ALA A 120 -9.01 -6.11 -13.43
CA ALA A 120 -8.24 -6.46 -12.25
C ALA A 120 -7.45 -5.25 -11.74
N LEU A 121 -7.34 -5.19 -10.42
CA LEU A 121 -6.44 -4.25 -9.75
C LEU A 121 -4.99 -4.50 -10.20
N GLY A 122 -4.25 -3.42 -10.47
CA GLY A 122 -2.87 -3.45 -10.94
C GLY A 122 -2.72 -3.48 -12.48
N THR A 123 -3.83 -3.54 -13.23
CA THR A 123 -3.79 -3.53 -14.71
C THR A 123 -3.22 -2.25 -15.30
N LYS A 124 -3.36 -1.14 -14.59
CA LYS A 124 -2.79 0.17 -14.97
C LYS A 124 -1.34 0.35 -14.46
N GLY A 125 -0.77 -0.68 -13.83
CA GLY A 125 0.55 -0.65 -13.24
C GLY A 125 0.52 -0.31 -11.75
N CYS A 126 1.69 0.01 -11.20
CA CYS A 126 1.90 0.13 -9.77
C CYS A 126 1.09 1.27 -9.12
N THR A 127 0.80 2.36 -9.84
CA THR A 127 0.02 3.50 -9.33
C THR A 127 -1.46 3.21 -9.12
N ASP A 128 -1.98 2.09 -9.64
CA ASP A 128 -3.34 1.61 -9.36
C ASP A 128 -3.50 1.27 -7.87
N CYS A 129 -2.42 0.80 -7.24
CA CYS A 129 -2.36 0.53 -5.80
C CYS A 129 -1.56 1.60 -5.03
N HIS A 130 -0.46 2.09 -5.60
CA HIS A 130 0.51 2.99 -4.98
C HIS A 130 0.38 4.41 -5.51
N SER A 131 -0.81 4.98 -5.49
CA SER A 131 -1.03 6.42 -5.67
C SER A 131 -1.64 7.00 -4.40
N PHE A 132 -1.51 8.31 -4.20
CA PHE A 132 -2.10 8.98 -3.05
C PHE A 132 -3.64 8.83 -3.04
N GLY A 133 -4.25 8.81 -4.22
CA GLY A 133 -5.69 8.61 -4.42
C GLY A 133 -6.15 7.16 -4.50
N SER A 134 -5.25 6.18 -4.33
CA SER A 134 -5.59 4.76 -4.48
C SER A 134 -6.62 4.30 -3.44
N LEU A 135 -7.71 3.72 -3.94
CA LEU A 135 -8.71 3.05 -3.11
C LEU A 135 -8.19 1.72 -2.54
N PHE A 136 -7.09 1.16 -3.05
CA PHE A 136 -6.57 -0.10 -2.49
C PHE A 136 -6.16 0.06 -1.02
N PHE A 137 -5.43 1.13 -0.68
CA PHE A 137 -4.98 1.39 0.70
C PHE A 137 -5.92 2.30 1.48
N ASN A 138 -6.56 3.27 0.81
CA ASN A 138 -7.29 4.33 1.50
C ASN A 138 -8.82 4.12 1.52
N ARG A 139 -9.35 3.09 0.86
CA ARG A 139 -10.80 2.84 0.90
C ARG A 139 -11.24 2.59 2.35
N PRO A 140 -12.33 3.23 2.80
CA PRO A 140 -12.94 2.90 4.08
C PRO A 140 -13.50 1.48 4.03
N VAL A 141 -13.07 0.66 4.97
CA VAL A 141 -13.54 -0.70 5.19
C VAL A 141 -14.28 -0.70 6.52
N LEU A 142 -15.50 -1.25 6.53
CA LEU A 142 -16.32 -1.39 7.73
C LEU A 142 -15.64 -2.41 8.66
N VAL A 143 -15.23 -1.99 9.85
CA VAL A 143 -14.52 -2.84 10.82
C VAL A 143 -15.38 -3.19 12.04
N ASP A 144 -16.40 -2.40 12.31
CA ASP A 144 -17.45 -2.72 13.27
C ASP A 144 -18.77 -2.17 12.71
N LEU A 145 -19.82 -2.97 12.81
CA LEU A 145 -21.13 -2.65 12.28
C LEU A 145 -21.70 -1.41 12.96
N TRP A 146 -21.60 -1.25 14.29
CA TRP A 146 -22.02 -0.03 14.98
C TRP A 146 -21.56 0.04 16.45
N ASP A 147 -21.39 1.25 16.98
CA ASP A 147 -21.25 1.51 18.42
C ASP A 147 -22.59 1.66 19.16
N ALA A 148 -22.54 1.97 20.47
CA ALA A 148 -23.71 2.19 21.30
C ALA A 148 -24.58 3.38 20.87
N GLN A 149 -24.10 4.25 19.98
CA GLN A 149 -24.84 5.37 19.41
C GLN A 149 -25.43 5.03 18.02
N GLY A 150 -25.19 3.83 17.52
CA GLY A 150 -25.61 3.40 16.18
C GLY A 150 -24.66 3.80 15.06
N LYS A 151 -23.46 4.32 15.37
CA LYS A 151 -22.54 4.83 14.35
C LYS A 151 -21.67 3.71 13.79
N LEU A 152 -21.64 3.58 12.46
CA LEU A 152 -20.75 2.68 11.73
C LEU A 152 -19.28 3.07 11.94
N HIS A 153 -18.40 2.07 12.11
CA HIS A 153 -16.96 2.29 12.26
C HIS A 153 -16.20 1.81 11.03
N PHE A 154 -15.51 2.75 10.39
CA PHE A 154 -14.69 2.50 9.22
C PHE A 154 -13.22 2.76 9.51
N GLU A 155 -12.36 1.93 8.95
CA GLU A 155 -10.93 2.18 8.90
C GLU A 155 -10.41 2.11 7.46
N PRO A 156 -9.35 2.86 7.13
CA PRO A 156 -8.70 2.70 5.83
C PRO A 156 -8.06 1.32 5.73
N ASN A 157 -8.17 0.70 4.56
CA ASN A 157 -7.70 -0.66 4.31
C ASN A 157 -6.22 -0.89 4.67
N TYR A 158 -5.37 0.13 4.60
CA TYR A 158 -3.96 0.00 4.99
C TYR A 158 -3.77 -0.42 6.45
N LYS A 159 -4.67 -0.03 7.36
CA LYS A 159 -4.60 -0.43 8.77
C LYS A 159 -4.86 -1.93 8.92
N LEU A 160 -5.87 -2.44 8.21
CA LEU A 160 -6.18 -3.87 8.16
C LEU A 160 -5.04 -4.70 7.57
N LEU A 161 -4.33 -4.14 6.58
CA LEU A 161 -3.15 -4.76 5.99
C LEU A 161 -1.87 -4.62 6.85
N GLY A 162 -1.94 -3.97 8.01
CA GLY A 162 -0.80 -3.79 8.92
C GLY A 162 0.22 -2.74 8.46
N TYR A 163 -0.16 -1.85 7.54
CA TYR A 163 0.66 -0.73 7.11
C TYR A 163 0.38 0.53 7.95
N SER A 164 1.37 1.40 8.01
CA SER A 164 1.31 2.76 8.53
C SER A 164 1.04 3.72 7.38
N LYS A 165 0.43 4.86 7.69
CA LYS A 165 0.19 5.92 6.70
C LYS A 165 1.48 6.40 6.03
N LEU A 166 2.57 6.53 6.80
CA LEU A 166 3.87 6.92 6.28
C LEU A 166 4.40 5.93 5.23
N ALA A 167 4.27 4.62 5.46
CA ALA A 167 4.72 3.61 4.51
C ALA A 167 3.90 3.64 3.21
N VAL A 168 2.59 3.82 3.32
CA VAL A 168 1.70 3.97 2.15
C VAL A 168 2.06 5.23 1.37
N ASP A 169 2.23 6.37 2.05
CA ASP A 169 2.55 7.65 1.41
C ASP A 169 3.94 7.66 0.79
N ALA A 170 4.92 7.03 1.43
CA ALA A 170 6.26 6.85 0.86
C ALA A 170 6.17 6.04 -0.44
N GLY A 171 5.44 4.91 -0.42
CA GLY A 171 5.18 4.11 -1.61
C GLY A 171 4.47 4.90 -2.72
N ALA A 172 3.46 5.70 -2.36
CA ALA A 172 2.72 6.56 -3.29
C ALA A 172 3.61 7.63 -3.91
N PHE A 173 4.36 8.38 -3.09
CA PHE A 173 5.33 9.36 -3.56
C PHE A 173 6.34 8.75 -4.53
N ARG A 174 6.90 7.57 -4.17
CA ARG A 174 7.90 6.88 -4.98
C ARG A 174 7.36 6.52 -6.36
N GLN A 175 6.16 5.95 -6.42
CA GLN A 175 5.56 5.42 -7.64
C GLN A 175 4.89 6.49 -8.51
N GLU A 176 4.22 7.47 -7.88
CA GLU A 176 3.46 8.50 -8.58
C GLU A 176 4.34 9.69 -9.02
N ILE A 177 5.44 9.95 -8.29
CA ILE A 177 6.28 11.13 -8.51
C ILE A 177 7.73 10.75 -8.81
N LEU A 178 8.42 10.08 -7.87
CA LEU A 178 9.88 9.91 -7.95
C LEU A 178 10.33 9.05 -9.14
N GLU A 179 9.71 7.89 -9.34
CA GLU A 179 10.03 6.99 -10.45
C GLU A 179 9.72 7.64 -11.81
N PRO A 180 8.56 8.29 -12.03
CA PRO A 180 8.32 9.07 -13.23
C PRO A 180 9.35 10.18 -13.46
N VAL A 181 9.75 10.92 -12.43
CA VAL A 181 10.80 11.96 -12.55
C VAL A 181 12.14 11.35 -12.92
N LEU A 182 12.53 10.22 -12.30
CA LEU A 182 13.74 9.49 -12.65
C LEU A 182 13.70 9.02 -14.12
N TYR A 183 12.57 8.46 -14.56
CA TYR A 183 12.42 7.91 -15.90
C TYR A 183 12.29 8.96 -17.00
N TYR A 184 11.22 9.77 -16.94
CA TYR A 184 10.96 10.79 -17.94
C TYR A 184 12.00 11.90 -17.86
N GLY A 185 12.56 12.18 -16.68
CA GLY A 185 13.66 13.12 -16.54
C GLY A 185 14.91 12.68 -17.33
N ILE A 186 15.30 11.41 -17.25
CA ILE A 186 16.42 10.89 -18.06
C ILE A 186 16.13 11.00 -19.55
N VAL A 187 14.93 10.61 -20.00
CA VAL A 187 14.53 10.72 -21.42
C VAL A 187 14.57 12.17 -21.89
N VAL A 188 14.01 13.10 -21.11
CA VAL A 188 14.04 14.54 -21.42
C VAL A 188 15.47 15.05 -21.49
N VAL A 189 16.35 14.67 -20.55
CA VAL A 189 17.78 15.05 -20.58
C VAL A 189 18.46 14.55 -21.87
N PHE A 190 18.22 13.30 -22.28
CA PHE A 190 18.78 12.77 -23.54
C PHE A 190 18.23 13.47 -24.78
N ILE A 191 16.93 13.79 -24.81
CA ILE A 191 16.34 14.58 -25.90
C ILE A 191 16.99 15.96 -25.97
N LEU A 192 17.07 16.66 -24.83
CA LEU A 192 17.69 17.99 -24.76
C LEU A 192 19.17 17.96 -25.16
N LEU A 193 19.91 16.94 -24.73
CA LEU A 193 21.30 16.73 -25.14
C LEU A 193 21.41 16.48 -26.65
N GLY A 194 20.52 15.66 -27.22
CA GLY A 194 20.48 15.39 -28.66
C GLY A 194 20.16 16.64 -29.47
N LEU A 195 19.17 17.43 -29.04
CA LEU A 195 18.84 18.72 -29.64
C LEU A 195 20.00 19.71 -29.52
N TRP A 196 20.65 19.78 -28.36
CA TRP A 196 21.84 20.60 -28.16
C TRP A 196 22.95 20.21 -29.14
N VAL A 197 23.24 18.91 -29.30
CA VAL A 197 24.24 18.45 -30.25
C VAL A 197 23.85 18.78 -31.69
N ALA A 198 22.56 18.63 -32.04
CA ALA A 198 22.07 18.94 -33.38
C ALA A 198 22.15 20.44 -33.73
N PHE A 199 21.82 21.32 -32.79
CA PHE A 199 21.78 22.77 -33.04
C PHE A 199 23.09 23.50 -32.74
N CYS A 200 23.84 23.06 -31.73
CA CYS A 200 25.04 23.74 -31.24
C CYS A 200 26.33 23.01 -31.60
N GLY A 201 26.23 21.81 -32.18
CA GLY A 201 27.35 20.89 -32.41
C GLY A 201 27.81 20.19 -31.13
N LEU A 202 28.68 19.19 -31.27
CA LEU A 202 29.32 18.53 -30.14
C LEU A 202 30.39 19.47 -29.55
N ARG A 203 29.97 20.32 -28.60
CA ARG A 203 30.89 21.22 -27.89
C ARG A 203 31.66 20.56 -26.74
N LEU A 204 31.40 19.27 -26.49
CA LEU A 204 32.10 18.46 -25.48
C LEU A 204 33.55 18.21 -25.92
N ASP A 205 34.47 18.37 -24.98
CA ASP A 205 35.85 17.95 -25.15
C ASP A 205 35.95 16.43 -24.93
N LEU A 206 36.13 15.69 -26.03
CA LEU A 206 36.24 14.23 -26.02
C LEU A 206 37.57 13.75 -25.39
N GLU A 207 38.62 14.57 -25.43
CA GLU A 207 39.88 14.27 -24.76
C GLU A 207 39.72 14.45 -23.24
N ALA A 208 39.05 15.50 -22.80
CA ALA A 208 38.71 15.65 -21.38
C ALA A 208 37.82 14.49 -20.86
N LEU A 209 36.93 13.95 -21.70
CA LEU A 209 36.11 12.78 -21.35
C LEU A 209 36.95 11.49 -21.27
N SER A 210 37.91 11.29 -22.19
CA SER A 210 38.78 10.10 -22.19
C SER A 210 39.71 10.04 -20.97
N LEU A 211 39.98 11.21 -20.36
CA LEU A 211 40.77 11.33 -19.12
C LEU A 211 39.96 11.09 -17.83
N ILE A 212 38.63 10.90 -17.89
CA ILE A 212 37.81 10.64 -16.70
C ILE A 212 38.27 9.41 -15.90
N PRO A 213 38.70 8.29 -16.49
CA PRO A 213 39.22 7.16 -15.74
C PRO A 213 40.59 7.40 -15.08
N ALA A 214 41.30 8.47 -15.45
CA ALA A 214 42.69 8.70 -15.00
C ALA A 214 42.81 9.17 -13.54
N TRP A 215 41.70 9.55 -12.89
CA TRP A 215 41.68 10.17 -11.57
C TRP A 215 40.59 9.57 -10.68
N PRO A 216 40.75 9.55 -9.34
CA PRO A 216 39.85 8.84 -8.43
C PRO A 216 38.40 9.35 -8.48
N THR A 217 38.20 10.67 -8.56
CA THR A 217 36.87 11.29 -8.66
C THR A 217 36.13 10.83 -9.90
N GLY A 218 36.77 10.89 -11.08
CA GLY A 218 36.14 10.47 -12.32
C GLY A 218 35.79 8.98 -12.33
N ARG A 219 36.67 8.12 -11.81
CA ARG A 219 36.39 6.68 -11.62
C ARG A 219 35.19 6.43 -10.72
N LEU A 220 35.07 7.17 -9.61
CA LEU A 220 33.92 7.06 -8.70
C LEU A 220 32.61 7.52 -9.36
N MET A 221 32.63 8.63 -10.11
CA MET A 221 31.42 9.10 -10.80
C MET A 221 30.97 8.14 -11.90
N LEU A 222 31.91 7.57 -12.68
CA LEU A 222 31.60 6.54 -13.67
C LEU A 222 31.01 5.29 -12.99
N LEU A 223 31.58 4.86 -11.88
CA LEU A 223 31.09 3.73 -11.12
C LEU A 223 29.63 3.93 -10.65
N ILE A 224 29.32 5.12 -10.10
CA ILE A 224 27.95 5.48 -9.69
C ILE A 224 26.98 5.36 -10.86
N LEU A 225 27.33 5.92 -12.02
CA LEU A 225 26.47 5.87 -13.21
C LEU A 225 26.27 4.42 -13.70
N ILE A 226 27.32 3.61 -13.72
CA ILE A 226 27.24 2.20 -14.14
C ILE A 226 26.30 1.41 -13.21
N VAL A 227 26.46 1.54 -11.89
CA VAL A 227 25.59 0.85 -10.92
C VAL A 227 24.13 1.30 -11.07
N ALA A 228 23.89 2.59 -11.32
CA ALA A 228 22.54 3.13 -11.53
C ALA A 228 21.87 2.60 -12.82
N VAL A 229 22.62 2.41 -13.91
CA VAL A 229 22.11 1.86 -15.18
C VAL A 229 21.58 0.44 -14.99
N PHE A 230 22.31 -0.41 -14.27
CA PHE A 230 21.87 -1.78 -13.98
C PHE A 230 20.73 -1.87 -12.94
N GLY A 231 20.25 -0.74 -12.42
CA GLY A 231 19.18 -0.65 -11.41
C GLY A 231 17.83 -0.18 -11.99
N PRO A 232 17.22 0.90 -11.43
CA PRO A 232 15.88 1.35 -11.82
C PRO A 232 15.73 1.67 -13.31
N ALA A 233 16.79 2.12 -13.98
CA ALA A 233 16.72 2.57 -15.37
C ALA A 233 16.25 1.46 -16.33
N ILE A 234 16.85 0.26 -16.28
CA ILE A 234 16.43 -0.86 -17.14
C ILE A 234 15.04 -1.35 -16.75
N ASN A 235 14.76 -1.49 -15.45
CA ASN A 235 13.47 -1.99 -14.97
C ASN A 235 12.30 -1.07 -15.32
N VAL A 236 12.50 0.25 -15.27
CA VAL A 236 11.43 1.21 -15.56
C VAL A 236 11.25 1.43 -17.07
N VAL A 237 12.34 1.45 -17.85
CA VAL A 237 12.28 1.62 -19.33
C VAL A 237 11.74 0.36 -20.00
N LEU A 238 12.24 -0.81 -19.60
CA LEU A 238 11.98 -2.07 -20.29
C LEU A 238 11.03 -3.01 -19.53
N GLY A 239 10.57 -2.65 -18.33
CA GLY A 239 9.74 -3.55 -17.50
C GLY A 239 8.41 -3.97 -18.12
N LYS A 240 7.87 -3.18 -19.07
CA LYS A 240 6.69 -3.59 -19.86
C LYS A 240 7.01 -4.59 -20.97
N PHE A 241 8.28 -4.72 -21.35
CA PHE A 241 8.77 -5.55 -22.44
C PHE A 241 9.54 -6.78 -21.96
N ILE A 242 9.72 -6.91 -20.64
CA ILE A 242 10.55 -7.92 -20.00
C ILE A 242 9.68 -8.74 -19.04
N SER A 243 9.86 -10.07 -19.00
CA SER A 243 9.11 -10.94 -18.09
C SER A 243 9.48 -10.69 -16.62
N SER A 244 8.59 -11.08 -15.70
CA SER A 244 8.83 -11.00 -14.25
C SER A 244 10.11 -11.73 -13.81
N ASP A 245 10.43 -12.85 -14.47
CA ASP A 245 11.62 -13.63 -14.13
C ASP A 245 12.90 -12.88 -14.47
N VAL A 246 12.93 -12.23 -15.65
CA VAL A 246 14.09 -11.42 -16.07
C VAL A 246 14.24 -10.18 -15.19
N LEU A 247 13.14 -9.56 -14.75
CA LEU A 247 13.19 -8.50 -13.73
C LEU A 247 13.82 -9.00 -12.42
N GLY A 248 13.53 -10.26 -12.03
CA GLY A 248 14.17 -10.92 -10.89
C GLY A 248 15.69 -11.06 -11.05
N TYR A 249 16.16 -11.49 -12.22
CA TYR A 249 17.59 -11.59 -12.53
C TYR A 249 18.27 -10.22 -12.57
N LEU A 250 17.65 -9.21 -13.17
CA LEU A 250 18.17 -7.84 -13.18
C LEU A 250 18.29 -7.28 -11.76
N ALA A 251 17.28 -7.49 -10.91
CA ALA A 251 17.33 -7.10 -9.51
C ALA A 251 18.46 -7.83 -8.75
N PHE A 252 18.75 -9.09 -9.09
CA PHE A 252 19.90 -9.81 -8.52
C PHE A 252 21.24 -9.22 -8.98
N ILE A 253 21.39 -8.98 -10.28
CA ILE A 253 22.60 -8.35 -10.85
C ILE A 253 22.84 -6.98 -10.23
N HIS A 254 21.80 -6.16 -10.07
CA HIS A 254 21.89 -4.85 -9.44
C HIS A 254 22.42 -4.94 -7.99
N LYS A 255 21.96 -5.91 -7.21
CA LYS A 255 22.45 -6.12 -5.83
C LYS A 255 23.93 -6.47 -5.81
N VAL A 256 24.36 -7.37 -6.69
CA VAL A 256 25.77 -7.76 -6.82
C VAL A 256 26.62 -6.56 -7.26
N ALA A 257 26.17 -5.83 -8.29
CA ALA A 257 26.83 -4.63 -8.79
C ALA A 257 26.94 -3.55 -7.71
N GLY A 258 25.91 -3.36 -6.89
CA GLY A 258 25.92 -2.43 -5.76
C GLY A 258 26.95 -2.80 -4.70
N VAL A 259 27.06 -4.09 -4.32
CA VAL A 259 28.09 -4.56 -3.38
C VAL A 259 29.49 -4.39 -3.94
N LEU A 260 29.72 -4.81 -5.19
CA LEU A 260 31.03 -4.65 -5.84
C LEU A 260 31.39 -3.17 -6.02
N GLY A 261 30.41 -2.33 -6.35
CA GLY A 261 30.59 -0.88 -6.46
C GLY A 261 30.95 -0.23 -5.13
N LEU A 262 30.36 -0.67 -4.02
CA LEU A 262 30.77 -0.21 -2.69
C LEU A 262 32.24 -0.59 -2.39
N LEU A 263 32.63 -1.84 -2.66
CA LEU A 263 34.01 -2.29 -2.43
C LEU A 263 35.01 -1.48 -3.28
N ALA A 264 34.67 -1.21 -4.54
CA ALA A 264 35.49 -0.37 -5.41
C ALA A 264 35.56 1.09 -4.92
N ALA A 265 34.47 1.65 -4.41
CA ALA A 265 34.45 2.98 -3.81
C ALA A 265 35.34 3.06 -2.55
N LEU A 266 35.32 2.03 -1.70
CA LEU A 266 36.19 1.93 -0.53
C LEU A 266 37.66 1.78 -0.92
N TYR A 267 37.96 1.02 -1.97
CA TYR A 267 39.32 0.95 -2.53
C TYR A 267 39.81 2.34 -2.99
N LEU A 268 38.98 3.08 -3.74
CA LEU A 268 39.30 4.45 -4.16
C LEU A 268 39.47 5.40 -2.97
N LEU A 269 38.72 5.20 -1.88
CA LEU A 269 38.86 6.01 -0.66
C LEU A 269 40.22 5.81 0.02
N VAL A 270 40.83 4.63 -0.08
CA VAL A 270 42.14 4.32 0.52
C VAL A 270 43.32 4.57 -0.44
N SER A 271 43.07 4.78 -1.74
CA SER A 271 44.13 5.09 -2.70
C SER A 271 44.88 6.39 -2.33
N ARG A 272 46.14 6.53 -2.73
CA ARG A 272 46.98 7.69 -2.38
C ARG A 272 46.70 8.95 -3.21
N ASP A 273 45.69 8.92 -4.07
CA ASP A 273 45.36 10.00 -4.97
C ASP A 273 44.74 11.20 -4.22
N GLU A 274 44.93 12.41 -4.75
CA GLU A 274 44.25 13.60 -4.23
C GLU A 274 42.73 13.52 -4.43
N LYS A 275 41.98 13.87 -3.39
CA LYS A 275 40.52 13.76 -3.35
C LYS A 275 39.93 15.11 -2.99
N GLY A 276 39.02 15.60 -3.84
CA GLY A 276 38.30 16.85 -3.62
C GLY A 276 36.94 16.65 -2.96
N LEU A 277 36.21 17.75 -2.79
CA LEU A 277 34.85 17.76 -2.21
C LEU A 277 33.87 16.84 -2.96
N ALA A 278 33.90 16.83 -4.29
CA ALA A 278 33.04 15.97 -5.10
C ALA A 278 33.29 14.48 -4.84
N PHE A 279 34.52 14.09 -4.54
CA PHE A 279 34.86 12.72 -4.15
C PHE A 279 34.25 12.38 -2.79
N ALA A 280 34.43 13.26 -1.80
CA ALA A 280 33.87 13.07 -0.46
C ALA A 280 32.35 12.93 -0.47
N LEU A 281 31.65 13.82 -1.21
CA LEU A 281 30.20 13.72 -1.40
C LEU A 281 29.77 12.42 -2.08
N GLY A 282 30.52 11.98 -3.11
CA GLY A 282 30.29 10.70 -3.77
C GLY A 282 30.40 9.51 -2.80
N ILE A 283 31.42 9.50 -1.94
CA ILE A 283 31.58 8.46 -0.91
C ILE A 283 30.44 8.48 0.10
N ILE A 284 30.02 9.65 0.58
CA ILE A 284 28.88 9.77 1.51
C ILE A 284 27.62 9.19 0.87
N LEU A 285 27.35 9.49 -0.40
CA LEU A 285 26.21 8.95 -1.12
C LEU A 285 26.32 7.44 -1.33
N MET A 286 27.51 6.90 -1.62
CA MET A 286 27.72 5.45 -1.71
C MET A 286 27.49 4.74 -0.37
N LEU A 287 27.92 5.33 0.74
CA LEU A 287 27.64 4.80 2.08
C LEU A 287 26.16 4.87 2.42
N TYR A 288 25.49 5.97 2.09
CA TYR A 288 24.04 6.09 2.21
C TYR A 288 23.30 5.01 1.41
N GLN A 289 23.74 4.76 0.17
CA GLN A 289 23.21 3.69 -0.68
C GLN A 289 23.45 2.30 -0.09
N ALA A 290 24.63 2.06 0.49
CA ALA A 290 24.94 0.80 1.14
C ALA A 290 24.05 0.54 2.37
N VAL A 291 23.82 1.57 3.19
CA VAL A 291 22.96 1.46 4.39
C VAL A 291 21.51 1.21 3.99
N THR A 292 20.97 2.01 3.06
CA THR A 292 19.57 1.85 2.60
C THR A 292 19.37 0.55 1.84
N GLY A 293 20.29 0.17 0.95
CA GLY A 293 20.26 -1.11 0.23
C GLY A 293 20.40 -2.31 1.17
N GLY A 294 21.31 -2.24 2.14
CA GLY A 294 21.45 -3.26 3.19
C GLY A 294 20.17 -3.45 4.01
N ALA A 295 19.51 -2.34 4.40
CA ALA A 295 18.24 -2.39 5.09
C ALA A 295 17.12 -3.03 4.23
N LEU A 296 17.09 -2.80 2.91
CA LEU A 296 16.14 -3.46 2.01
C LEU A 296 16.39 -4.97 1.86
N LEU A 297 17.65 -5.40 1.93
CA LEU A 297 18.03 -6.81 1.85
C LEU A 297 17.71 -7.57 3.13
N LEU A 298 17.87 -6.92 4.29
CA LEU A 298 17.79 -7.58 5.59
C LEU A 298 16.43 -7.42 6.29
N SER A 299 15.64 -6.40 5.94
CA SER A 299 14.34 -6.14 6.58
C SER A 299 13.22 -6.95 5.95
N ASN A 300 12.44 -7.67 6.77
CA ASN A 300 11.17 -8.27 6.38
C ASN A 300 9.95 -7.42 6.78
N ASN A 301 10.15 -6.26 7.41
CA ASN A 301 9.07 -5.39 7.84
C ASN A 301 8.57 -4.54 6.66
N GLY A 302 7.31 -4.77 6.24
CA GLY A 302 6.71 -4.08 5.10
C GLY A 302 6.70 -2.56 5.23
N ASN A 303 6.45 -2.03 6.42
CA ASN A 303 6.45 -0.57 6.67
C ASN A 303 7.82 0.04 6.47
N LEU A 304 8.84 -0.54 7.11
CA LEU A 304 10.20 -0.06 6.99
C LEU A 304 10.69 -0.15 5.55
N ARG A 305 10.39 -1.26 4.86
CA ARG A 305 10.80 -1.46 3.47
C ARG A 305 10.26 -0.37 2.54
N GLN A 306 8.99 0.02 2.63
CA GLN A 306 8.44 1.06 1.76
C GLN A 306 9.13 2.43 1.95
N VAL A 307 9.39 2.80 3.21
CA VAL A 307 10.09 4.05 3.53
C VAL A 307 11.54 4.00 3.04
N VAL A 308 12.26 2.93 3.38
CA VAL A 308 13.68 2.77 2.99
C VAL A 308 13.83 2.68 1.48
N PHE A 309 12.89 2.08 0.75
CA PHE A 309 12.96 2.01 -0.71
C PHE A 309 12.86 3.41 -1.32
N THR A 310 11.94 4.23 -0.80
CA THR A 310 11.82 5.63 -1.22
C THR A 310 13.10 6.42 -0.95
N LEU A 311 13.71 6.22 0.21
CA LEU A 311 14.98 6.83 0.58
C LEU A 311 16.14 6.37 -0.32
N HIS A 312 16.18 5.07 -0.65
CA HIS A 312 17.16 4.49 -1.56
C HIS A 312 17.11 5.15 -2.94
N ASP A 313 15.91 5.28 -3.51
CA ASP A 313 15.68 5.94 -4.81
C ASP A 313 16.03 7.44 -4.79
N LEU A 314 15.72 8.15 -3.69
CA LEU A 314 16.11 9.56 -3.51
C LEU A 314 17.63 9.73 -3.47
N GLY A 315 18.33 8.86 -2.75
CA GLY A 315 19.78 8.87 -2.74
C GLY A 315 20.37 8.53 -4.12
N ALA A 316 19.69 7.68 -4.90
CA ALA A 316 20.18 7.24 -6.20
C ALA A 316 20.07 8.40 -7.19
N LEU A 317 18.95 9.13 -7.14
CA LEU A 317 18.78 10.40 -7.86
C LEU A 317 19.91 11.37 -7.51
N ALA A 318 20.17 11.61 -6.23
CA ALA A 318 21.23 12.53 -5.78
C ALA A 318 22.62 12.10 -6.28
N ALA A 319 22.94 10.81 -6.22
CA ALA A 319 24.22 10.27 -6.69
C ALA A 319 24.39 10.42 -8.21
N VAL A 320 23.35 10.10 -8.99
CA VAL A 320 23.37 10.26 -10.45
C VAL A 320 23.48 11.72 -10.85
N VAL A 321 22.76 12.63 -10.19
CA VAL A 321 22.86 14.08 -10.43
C VAL A 321 24.27 14.58 -10.14
N LEU A 322 24.85 14.21 -8.99
CA LEU A 322 26.23 14.58 -8.65
C LEU A 322 27.21 14.07 -9.72
N ALA A 323 27.12 12.79 -10.09
CA ALA A 323 28.01 12.19 -11.08
C ALA A 323 27.89 12.87 -12.46
N GLY A 324 26.66 13.13 -12.91
CA GLY A 324 26.38 13.84 -14.16
C GLY A 324 26.95 15.25 -14.16
N VAL A 325 26.71 16.04 -13.11
CA VAL A 325 27.21 17.41 -12.99
C VAL A 325 28.74 17.46 -12.99
N VAL A 326 29.40 16.58 -12.23
CA VAL A 326 30.88 16.54 -12.15
C VAL A 326 31.50 16.21 -13.51
N ILE A 327 30.94 15.23 -14.22
CA ILE A 327 31.41 14.82 -15.55
C ILE A 327 31.19 15.93 -16.59
N LEU A 328 29.99 16.52 -16.61
CA LEU A 328 29.66 17.63 -17.52
C LEU A 328 30.53 18.86 -17.27
N TRP A 329 30.70 19.26 -16.02
CA TRP A 329 31.53 20.41 -15.65
C TRP A 329 32.98 20.24 -16.11
N ARG A 330 33.53 19.03 -15.99
CA ARG A 330 34.89 18.74 -16.45
C ARG A 330 35.00 18.83 -17.98
N SER A 331 34.03 18.28 -18.70
CA SER A 331 34.01 18.32 -20.18
C SER A 331 33.86 19.74 -20.73
N LEU A 332 33.17 20.64 -20.00
CA LEU A 332 33.03 22.04 -20.39
C LEU A 332 34.28 22.88 -20.11
N ARG A 333 35.06 22.57 -19.06
CA ARG A 333 36.29 23.29 -18.72
C ARG A 333 37.50 22.97 -19.60
N GLY A 334 37.52 21.81 -20.28
CA GLY A 334 38.63 21.40 -21.15
C GLY A 334 38.97 22.41 -22.27
N LYS A 335 38.01 23.24 -22.68
CA LYS A 335 38.19 24.30 -23.70
C LYS A 335 38.63 25.68 -23.18
N GLY A 336 38.74 25.88 -21.86
CA GLY A 336 38.82 27.22 -21.27
C GLY A 336 40.21 27.70 -20.83
N SER A 337 41.30 26.96 -21.09
CA SER A 337 42.62 27.28 -20.57
C SER A 337 43.73 27.45 -21.62
N GLU A 338 43.39 27.69 -22.89
CA GLU A 338 44.37 28.01 -23.94
C GLU A 338 44.21 29.41 -24.57
N GLU A 339 43.28 30.23 -24.08
CA GLU A 339 43.23 31.65 -24.42
C GLU A 339 43.17 32.49 -23.14
N ILE A 340 44.33 32.82 -22.56
CA ILE A 340 44.76 34.13 -22.02
C ILE A 340 46.29 34.13 -22.02
#